data_AF-A0A662QA96-F1
#
_entry.id   AF-A0A662QA96-F1
#
_cell.length_a   1.000
_cell.length_b   1.000
_cell.length_c   1.000
_cell.angle_alpha   90.00
_cell.angle_beta   90.00
_cell.angle_gamma   90.00
#
_symmetry.space_group_name_H-M   'P 1'
#
loop_
_entity.id
_entity.type
_entity.pdbx_description
1 polymer ?
#
loop_
_entity_poly.entity_id
_entity_poly.type
_entity_poly.pdbx_seq_one_letter_code
_entity_poly.pdbx_strand_id
1 'polypeptide(L)'
;MRFPGGSGRCGEIVEELKRVGVAVESVKALSVHGATMRKGSSIILVMTNAVKQLKVMRRGMSLLMLADEESVLRDTSDEELGGIIAHSFLLPYNAIINERLIEELERRYKRHVVVESLQNLILEHKLASTRLIIKPEYFLYDKLRRLT
;
A
#
# COMPACT_ATOMS: atom_id res chain seq x y z
N MET A 1 -6.91 -21.74 -12.56
CA MET A 1 -5.73 -20.97 -12.11
C MET A 1 -5.08 -21.72 -10.96
N ARG A 2 -3.79 -22.09 -11.06
CA ARG A 2 -3.09 -22.88 -10.04
C ARG A 2 -2.29 -21.93 -9.15
N PHE A 3 -2.66 -21.87 -7.88
CA PHE A 3 -2.06 -21.01 -6.85
C PHE A 3 -0.83 -21.69 -6.24
N PRO A 4 0.38 -21.11 -6.30
CA PRO A 4 1.54 -21.69 -5.64
C PRO A 4 1.60 -21.24 -4.17
N GLY A 5 1.68 -22.22 -3.25
CA GLY A 5 2.32 -22.07 -1.94
C GLY A 5 1.70 -21.12 -0.90
N GLY A 6 0.55 -21.49 -0.33
CA GLY A 6 0.01 -20.80 0.85
C GLY A 6 -1.47 -21.08 1.13
N SER A 7 -1.88 -22.35 1.13
CA SER A 7 -3.29 -22.76 1.03
C SER A 7 -4.20 -22.41 2.22
N GLY A 8 -3.66 -22.04 3.40
CA GLY A 8 -4.47 -21.68 4.57
C GLY A 8 -4.95 -20.22 4.59
N ARG A 9 -4.01 -19.27 4.51
CA ARG A 9 -4.29 -17.85 4.75
C ARG A 9 -5.00 -17.15 3.59
N CYS A 10 -4.77 -17.59 2.35
CA CYS A 10 -5.51 -17.09 1.19
C CYS A 10 -7.00 -17.45 1.28
N GLY A 11 -7.32 -18.67 1.72
CA GLY A 11 -8.69 -19.11 1.98
C GLY A 11 -9.37 -18.27 3.06
N GLU A 12 -8.67 -17.96 4.16
CA GLU A 12 -9.17 -17.09 5.23
C GLU A 12 -9.54 -15.68 4.72
N ILE A 13 -8.70 -15.07 3.89
CA ILE A 13 -8.94 -13.72 3.35
C ILE A 13 -10.11 -13.73 2.36
N VAL A 14 -10.25 -14.77 1.54
CA VAL A 14 -11.41 -14.92 0.65
C VAL A 14 -12.71 -15.06 1.44
N GLU A 15 -12.72 -15.83 2.53
CA GLU A 15 -13.87 -15.92 3.44
C GLU A 15 -14.13 -14.60 4.19
N GLU A 16 -13.10 -13.79 4.46
CA GLU A 16 -13.27 -12.43 4.96
C GLU A 16 -13.93 -11.49 3.95
N LEU A 17 -13.53 -11.54 2.68
CA LEU A 17 -14.15 -10.72 1.62
C LEU A 17 -15.66 -11.01 1.49
N LYS A 18 -16.04 -12.30 1.50
CA LYS A 18 -17.45 -12.72 1.49
C LYS A 18 -18.23 -12.16 2.68
N ARG A 19 -17.65 -12.20 3.89
CA ARG A 19 -18.27 -11.66 5.12
C ARG A 19 -18.48 -10.15 5.08
N VAL A 20 -17.73 -9.41 4.26
CA VAL A 20 -17.87 -7.96 4.07
C VAL A 20 -18.74 -7.63 2.84
N GLY A 21 -19.28 -8.64 2.17
CA GLY A 21 -20.15 -8.47 1.00
C GLY A 21 -19.39 -8.14 -0.29
N VAL A 22 -18.09 -8.42 -0.34
CA VAL A 22 -17.27 -8.23 -1.54
C VAL A 22 -17.15 -9.56 -2.28
N ALA A 23 -17.70 -9.62 -3.49
CA ALA A 23 -17.55 -10.76 -4.38
C ALA A 23 -16.10 -10.86 -4.89
N VAL A 24 -15.55 -12.07 -4.96
CA VAL A 24 -14.16 -12.26 -5.41
C VAL A 24 -13.99 -11.81 -6.87
N GLU A 25 -15.01 -11.97 -7.71
CA GLU A 25 -14.99 -11.49 -9.10
C GLU A 25 -14.91 -9.97 -9.24
N SER A 26 -15.30 -9.20 -8.22
CA SER A 26 -15.22 -7.73 -8.26
C SER A 26 -13.88 -7.18 -7.74
N VAL A 27 -12.96 -8.06 -7.31
CA VAL A 27 -11.63 -7.69 -6.81
C VAL A 27 -10.64 -7.61 -7.96
N LYS A 28 -10.12 -6.41 -8.22
CA LYS A 28 -9.08 -6.13 -9.22
C LYS A 28 -7.67 -6.47 -8.74
N ALA A 29 -7.40 -6.23 -7.46
CA ALA A 29 -6.14 -6.55 -6.81
C ALA A 29 -6.31 -6.70 -5.29
N LEU A 30 -5.42 -7.46 -4.67
CA LEU A 30 -5.44 -7.78 -3.25
C LEU A 30 -4.02 -7.96 -2.73
N SER A 31 -3.68 -7.29 -1.64
CA SER A 31 -2.39 -7.42 -0.96
C SER A 31 -2.53 -7.33 0.56
N VAL A 32 -1.57 -7.95 1.26
CA VAL A 32 -1.48 -7.94 2.72
C VAL A 32 -0.13 -7.37 3.13
N HIS A 33 -0.15 -6.26 3.85
CA HIS A 33 1.02 -5.47 4.23
C HIS A 33 1.33 -5.60 5.73
N GLY A 34 2.61 -5.39 6.07
CA GLY A 34 3.11 -5.36 7.46
C GLY A 34 3.29 -6.72 8.10
N ALA A 35 3.07 -7.82 7.37
CA ALA A 35 3.16 -9.17 7.90
C ALA A 35 4.59 -9.73 7.82
N THR A 36 5.45 -9.37 8.78
CA THR A 36 6.57 -10.26 9.18
C THR A 36 6.03 -11.34 10.13
N MET A 37 6.71 -12.49 10.16
CA MET A 37 6.22 -13.79 10.63
C MET A 37 5.50 -13.81 12.00
N ARG A 38 4.34 -14.50 12.04
CA ARG A 38 3.54 -14.95 13.22
C ARG A 38 2.92 -13.84 14.10
N LYS A 39 1.58 -13.67 13.98
CA LYS A 39 0.69 -12.87 14.87
C LYS A 39 0.97 -11.35 14.95
N GLY A 40 1.10 -10.67 13.81
CA GLY A 40 1.13 -9.21 13.73
C GLY A 40 -0.19 -8.60 13.20
N SER A 41 -0.45 -7.34 13.55
CA SER A 41 -1.45 -6.50 12.88
C SER A 41 -1.12 -6.36 11.40
N SER A 42 -2.06 -6.69 10.50
CA SER A 42 -1.85 -6.58 9.06
C SER A 42 -2.80 -5.58 8.42
N ILE A 43 -2.34 -4.89 7.38
CA ILE A 43 -3.20 -4.08 6.51
C ILE A 43 -3.57 -4.93 5.30
N ILE A 44 -4.85 -5.13 5.05
CA ILE A 44 -5.39 -5.85 3.89
C ILE A 44 -5.93 -4.79 2.94
N LEU A 45 -5.27 -4.60 1.79
CA LEU A 45 -5.70 -3.69 0.75
C LEU A 45 -6.44 -4.48 -0.33
N VAL A 46 -7.69 -4.09 -0.60
CA VAL A 46 -8.54 -4.68 -1.62
C VAL A 46 -8.95 -3.59 -2.59
N MET A 47 -8.54 -3.75 -3.85
CA MET A 47 -8.99 -2.88 -4.94
C MET A 47 -10.25 -3.48 -5.56
N THR A 48 -11.38 -2.80 -5.43
CA THR A 48 -12.67 -3.28 -5.92
C THR A 48 -13.61 -2.14 -6.29
N ASN A 49 -14.39 -2.33 -7.36
CA ASN A 49 -15.45 -1.40 -7.74
C ASN A 49 -16.72 -1.54 -6.87
N ALA A 50 -16.72 -2.43 -5.87
CA ALA A 50 -17.82 -2.56 -4.92
C ALA A 50 -17.96 -1.35 -3.98
N VAL A 51 -16.94 -0.50 -3.93
CA VAL A 51 -16.92 0.79 -3.23
C VAL A 51 -16.61 1.91 -4.24
N LYS A 52 -17.00 3.15 -3.93
CA LYS A 52 -16.80 4.32 -4.82
C LYS A 52 -15.59 5.19 -4.47
N GLN A 53 -15.04 5.00 -3.28
CA GLN A 53 -13.87 5.69 -2.72
C GLN A 53 -13.18 4.69 -1.77
N LEU A 54 -12.63 5.16 -0.65
CA LEU A 54 -12.05 4.32 0.39
C LEU A 54 -13.08 3.97 1.48
N LYS A 55 -13.12 2.69 1.88
CA LYS A 55 -13.77 2.21 3.10
C LYS A 55 -12.76 1.48 3.97
N VAL A 56 -12.57 1.97 5.19
CA VAL A 56 -11.63 1.39 6.17
C VAL A 56 -12.40 0.72 7.29
N MET A 57 -12.00 -0.50 7.66
CA MET A 57 -12.63 -1.30 8.69
C MET A 57 -11.59 -1.99 9.56
N ARG A 58 -11.69 -1.87 10.88
CA ARG A 58 -10.83 -2.63 11.81
C ARG A 58 -11.41 -4.01 12.08
N ARG A 59 -10.58 -5.05 11.99
CA ARG A 59 -10.94 -6.44 12.25
C ARG A 59 -9.91 -7.08 13.17
N GLY A 60 -10.19 -7.08 14.47
CA GLY A 60 -9.23 -7.49 15.49
C GLY A 60 -7.98 -6.61 15.45
N MET A 61 -6.84 -7.22 15.18
CA MET A 61 -5.56 -6.52 15.00
C MET A 61 -5.31 -6.05 13.56
N SER A 62 -6.16 -6.44 12.61
CA SER A 62 -5.98 -6.11 11.19
C SER A 62 -6.82 -4.91 10.76
N LEU A 63 -6.36 -4.23 9.72
CA LEU A 63 -7.05 -3.12 9.06
C LEU A 63 -7.40 -3.54 7.64
N LEU A 64 -8.68 -3.54 7.30
CA LEU A 64 -9.17 -3.81 5.94
C LEU A 64 -9.45 -2.47 5.24
N MET A 65 -8.82 -2.25 4.09
CA MET A 65 -9.04 -1.12 3.20
C MET A 65 -9.66 -1.63 1.91
N LEU A 66 -10.89 -1.21 1.63
CA LEU A 66 -11.53 -1.40 0.33
C LEU A 66 -11.46 -0.08 -0.42
N ALA A 67 -10.94 -0.06 -1.63
CA ALA A 67 -10.92 1.14 -2.45
C ALA A 67 -11.16 0.83 -3.92
N ASP A 68 -11.78 1.74 -4.65
CA ASP A 68 -11.77 1.66 -6.11
C ASP A 68 -10.37 2.02 -6.66
N GLU A 69 -10.17 1.71 -7.93
CA GLU A 69 -8.89 1.90 -8.60
C GLU A 69 -8.48 3.38 -8.72
N GLU A 70 -9.45 4.28 -8.91
CA GLU A 70 -9.18 5.70 -9.09
C GLU A 70 -8.70 6.32 -7.78
N SER A 71 -9.34 5.99 -6.66
CA SER A 71 -8.89 6.39 -5.32
C SER A 71 -7.49 5.87 -4.98
N VAL A 72 -7.17 4.63 -5.32
CA VAL A 72 -5.83 4.06 -5.08
C VAL A 72 -4.79 4.76 -5.96
N LEU A 73 -5.12 5.03 -7.22
CA LEU A 73 -4.22 5.72 -8.15
C LEU A 73 -3.92 7.14 -7.69
N ARG A 74 -4.95 7.90 -7.29
CA ARG A 74 -4.80 9.28 -6.79
C ARG A 74 -3.99 9.32 -5.50
N ASP A 75 -4.29 8.42 -4.55
CA ASP A 75 -3.55 8.38 -3.29
C ASP A 75 -2.08 7.96 -3.48
N THR A 76 -1.78 7.08 -4.45
CA THR A 76 -0.38 6.69 -4.77
C THR A 76 0.39 7.72 -5.60
N SER A 77 -0.30 8.63 -6.29
CA SER A 77 0.33 9.64 -7.15
C SER A 77 0.52 10.96 -6.43
N ASP A 78 -0.45 11.35 -5.61
CA ASP A 78 -0.57 12.71 -5.06
C ASP A 78 -0.95 12.72 -3.57
N GLU A 79 -1.02 11.56 -2.91
CA GLU A 79 -1.45 11.41 -1.51
C GLU A 79 -2.81 12.11 -1.22
N GLU A 80 -3.74 12.09 -2.18
CA GLU A 80 -5.02 12.81 -2.09
C GLU A 80 -5.89 12.38 -0.89
N LEU A 81 -5.77 11.14 -0.43
CA LEU A 81 -6.43 10.65 0.78
C LEU A 81 -5.52 10.74 2.00
N GLY A 82 -4.53 11.64 1.98
CA GLY A 82 -3.51 11.76 3.01
C GLY A 82 -2.52 10.59 3.04
N GLY A 83 -2.46 9.80 1.96
CA GLY A 83 -1.60 8.62 1.84
C GLY A 83 -2.09 7.39 2.61
N ILE A 84 -3.34 7.37 3.07
CA ILE A 84 -3.89 6.25 3.87
C ILE A 84 -3.69 4.89 3.18
N ILE A 85 -3.89 4.81 1.87
CA ILE A 85 -3.67 3.60 1.08
C ILE A 85 -2.18 3.50 0.75
N ALA A 86 -1.61 4.59 0.25
CA ALA A 86 -0.29 4.58 -0.35
C ALA A 86 0.83 4.24 0.65
N HIS A 87 0.70 4.66 1.91
CA HIS A 87 1.65 4.38 2.99
C HIS A 87 1.85 2.87 3.23
N SER A 88 0.85 2.05 2.91
CA SER A 88 0.97 0.60 3.01
C SER A 88 2.08 0.04 2.10
N PHE A 89 2.39 0.69 0.97
CA PHE A 89 3.46 0.29 0.04
C PHE A 89 4.87 0.57 0.56
N LEU A 90 5.03 1.30 1.68
CA LEU A 90 6.31 1.41 2.38
C LEU A 90 6.61 0.16 3.22
N LEU A 91 5.59 -0.63 3.53
CA LEU A 91 5.71 -1.86 4.31
C LEU A 91 5.91 -3.07 3.39
N PRO A 92 6.62 -4.10 3.84
CA PRO A 92 6.64 -5.39 3.17
C PRO A 92 5.21 -5.93 2.98
N TYR A 93 4.92 -6.49 1.82
CA TYR A 93 3.62 -7.05 1.50
C TYR A 93 3.70 -8.40 0.79
N ASN A 94 2.56 -9.09 0.78
CA ASN A 94 2.31 -10.27 -0.05
C ASN A 94 1.13 -9.95 -0.98
N ALA A 95 1.36 -9.96 -2.29
CA ALA A 95 0.32 -9.79 -3.29
C ALA A 95 -0.40 -11.12 -3.55
N ILE A 96 -1.73 -11.11 -3.39
CA ILE A 96 -2.57 -12.29 -3.54
C ILE A 96 -3.26 -12.29 -4.90
N ILE A 97 -3.74 -11.12 -5.34
CA ILE A 97 -4.41 -10.94 -6.64
C ILE A 97 -3.73 -9.78 -7.36
N ASN A 98 -3.34 -10.03 -8.62
CA ASN A 98 -2.77 -9.04 -9.54
C ASN A 98 -1.50 -8.36 -9.01
N GLU A 99 -0.47 -9.16 -8.75
CA GLU A 99 0.85 -8.72 -8.28
C GLU A 99 1.45 -7.60 -9.15
N ARG A 100 1.33 -7.70 -10.48
CA ARG A 100 1.86 -6.70 -11.40
C ARG A 100 1.29 -5.30 -11.15
N LEU A 101 -0.02 -5.20 -10.89
CA LEU A 101 -0.67 -3.91 -10.58
C LEU A 101 -0.18 -3.37 -9.24
N ILE A 102 -0.10 -4.23 -8.22
CA ILE A 102 0.40 -3.88 -6.89
C ILE A 102 1.85 -3.36 -6.95
N GLU A 103 2.74 -4.04 -7.69
CA GLU A 103 4.11 -3.57 -7.90
C GLU A 103 4.20 -2.23 -8.65
N GLU A 104 3.31 -2.00 -9.63
CA GLU A 104 3.28 -0.73 -10.35
C GLU A 104 2.90 0.42 -9.42
N LEU A 105 1.87 0.22 -8.60
CA LEU A 105 1.43 1.19 -7.58
C LEU A 105 2.52 1.45 -6.54
N GLU A 106 3.19 0.40 -6.06
CA GLU A 106 4.34 0.52 -5.16
C GLU A 106 5.45 1.36 -5.78
N ARG A 107 5.87 1.06 -7.03
CA ARG A 107 6.93 1.81 -7.71
C ARG A 107 6.53 3.28 -7.92
N ARG A 108 5.27 3.53 -8.26
CA ARG A 108 4.73 4.88 -8.43
C ARG A 108 4.82 5.66 -7.11
N TYR A 109 4.33 5.09 -6.02
CA TYR A 109 4.33 5.75 -4.72
C TYR A 109 5.74 5.97 -4.17
N LYS A 110 6.62 4.95 -4.22
CA LYS A 110 8.01 5.10 -3.76
C LYS A 110 8.75 6.18 -4.54
N ARG A 111 8.52 6.29 -5.85
CA ARG A 111 9.06 7.38 -6.66
C ARG A 111 8.51 8.74 -6.21
N HIS A 112 7.20 8.85 -5.97
CA HIS A 112 6.57 10.07 -5.47
C HIS A 112 7.25 10.54 -4.18
N VAL A 113 7.38 9.65 -3.18
CA VAL A 113 8.04 9.96 -1.89
C VAL A 113 9.47 10.46 -2.07
N VAL A 114 10.26 9.80 -2.92
CA VAL A 114 11.65 10.21 -3.18
C VAL A 114 11.71 11.58 -3.84
N VAL A 115 10.88 11.83 -4.85
CA VAL A 115 10.88 13.09 -5.59
C VAL A 115 10.41 14.24 -4.71
N GLU A 116 9.32 14.06 -3.96
CA GLU A 116 8.80 15.02 -3.00
C GLU A 116 9.86 15.37 -1.95
N SER A 117 10.47 14.35 -1.35
CA SER A 117 11.49 14.55 -0.31
C SER A 117 12.73 15.28 -0.84
N LEU A 118 13.14 14.98 -2.08
CA LEU A 118 14.25 15.67 -2.73
C LEU A 118 13.92 17.13 -3.02
N GLN A 119 12.71 17.42 -3.48
CA GLN A 119 12.25 18.80 -3.70
C GLN A 119 12.26 19.60 -2.41
N ASN A 120 11.71 19.04 -1.33
CA ASN A 120 11.72 19.67 0.00
C ASN A 120 13.16 19.92 0.50
N LEU A 121 14.05 18.93 0.35
CA LEU A 121 15.47 19.09 0.71
C LEU A 121 16.15 20.23 -0.05
N ILE A 122 15.87 20.36 -1.36
CA ILE A 122 16.44 21.44 -2.19
C ILE A 122 15.91 22.81 -1.75
N LEU A 123 14.62 22.90 -1.43
CA LEU A 123 14.00 24.15 -0.98
C LEU A 123 14.54 24.59 0.39
N GLU A 124 14.70 23.64 1.32
CA GLU A 124 15.20 23.90 2.67
C GLU A 124 16.71 24.19 2.70
N HIS A 125 17.50 23.50 1.86
CA HIS A 125 18.96 23.50 1.92
C HIS A 125 19.64 23.73 0.57
N LYS A 126 19.23 24.77 -0.16
CA LYS A 126 19.64 25.08 -1.54
C LYS A 126 21.15 24.98 -1.84
N LEU A 127 22.02 25.46 -0.94
CA LEU A 127 23.47 25.44 -1.15
C LEU A 127 24.07 24.05 -0.92
N ALA A 128 23.60 23.35 0.11
CA ALA A 128 24.12 22.04 0.49
C ALA A 128 23.60 20.92 -0.44
N SER A 129 22.36 21.04 -0.92
CA SER A 129 21.68 20.02 -1.73
C SER A 129 22.46 19.63 -3.00
N THR A 130 23.21 20.57 -3.59
CA THR A 130 24.04 20.33 -4.77
C THR A 130 25.23 19.37 -4.55
N ARG A 131 25.60 19.12 -3.29
CA ARG A 131 26.76 18.29 -2.91
C ARG A 131 26.38 17.01 -2.16
N LEU A 132 25.10 16.83 -1.84
CA LEU A 132 24.62 15.69 -1.07
C LEU A 132 24.43 14.48 -1.98
N ILE A 133 25.03 13.35 -1.59
CA ILE A 133 24.79 12.05 -2.20
C ILE A 133 24.05 11.20 -1.19
N ILE A 134 22.74 11.05 -1.40
CA ILE A 134 21.83 10.31 -0.51
C ILE A 134 21.25 9.16 -1.31
N LYS A 135 21.31 7.95 -0.74
CA LYS A 135 20.66 6.80 -1.39
C LYS A 135 19.12 6.93 -1.28
N PRO A 136 18.35 6.62 -2.33
CA PRO A 136 16.89 6.83 -2.34
C PRO A 136 16.14 6.17 -1.19
N GLU A 137 16.64 5.04 -0.69
CA GLU A 137 16.02 4.27 0.39
C GLU A 137 15.94 5.07 1.70
N TYR A 138 16.83 6.03 1.92
CA TYR A 138 16.77 6.91 3.09
C TYR A 138 15.58 7.87 3.07
N PHE A 139 15.12 8.30 1.90
CA PHE A 139 13.89 9.11 1.80
C PHE A 139 12.66 8.27 2.14
N LEU A 140 12.61 7.02 1.68
CA LEU A 140 11.53 6.08 2.03
C LEU A 140 11.50 5.80 3.54
N TYR A 141 12.68 5.61 4.14
CA TYR A 141 12.80 5.42 5.59
C TYR A 141 12.37 6.67 6.38
N ASP A 142 12.75 7.87 5.93
CA ASP A 142 12.34 9.11 6.59
C ASP A 142 10.82 9.30 6.54
N LYS A 143 10.18 9.04 5.39
CA LYS A 143 8.71 9.07 5.26
C LYS A 143 8.08 8.06 6.23
N LEU A 144 8.56 6.82 6.26
CA LEU A 144 8.05 5.78 7.16
C LEU A 144 8.19 6.17 8.65
N ARG A 145 9.33 6.76 9.04
CA ARG A 145 9.57 7.23 10.42
C ARG A 145 8.62 8.33 10.86
N ARG A 146 8.14 9.17 9.94
CA ARG A 146 7.17 10.25 10.24
C ARG A 146 5.74 9.72 10.45
N LEU A 147 5.47 8.47 10.11
CA LEU A 147 4.15 7.82 10.26
C LEU A 147 3.98 7.10 11.62
N THR A 148 5.08 6.88 12.35
CA THR A 148 5.13 6.20 13.66
C THR A 148 5.35 7.19 14.79
#